data_AF-A0A1M5M4A5-F1
#
_entry.id   AF-A0A1M5M4A5-F1
#
_cell.length_a   1.000
_cell.length_b   1.000
_cell.length_c   1.000
_cell.angle_alpha   90.00
_cell.angle_beta   90.00
_cell.angle_gamma   90.00
#
_symmetry.space_group_name_H-M   'P 1'
#
loop_
_entity.id
_entity.type
_entity.pdbx_description
1 polymer ?
#
loop_
_entity_poly.entity_id
_entity_poly.type
_entity_poly.pdbx_seq_one_letter_code
_entity_poly.pdbx_strand_id
1 'polypeptide(L)'
;MQISYLCAKHNDWVYGHPQEALHFLARDEWQGTTLFCDGQFRECIAYLGCAFDIAVILLEVEEGQNQSMIEKVKSLSLLLCTAYESLRLTEYRRAIERRVQAVLQAVDGQGQPIALQRYGA
;
A
#
# COMPACT_ATOMS: atom_id res chain seq x y z
N MET A 1 7.09 12.77 -8.32
CA MET A 1 7.15 11.40 -8.87
C MET A 1 5.99 10.60 -8.30
N GLN A 2 5.22 9.94 -9.16
CA GLN A 2 4.19 8.97 -8.77
C GLN A 2 4.76 7.57 -9.02
N ILE A 3 4.74 6.71 -8.00
CA ILE A 3 5.28 5.35 -8.07
C ILE A 3 4.14 4.34 -7.97
N SER A 4 4.12 3.40 -8.92
CA SER A 4 3.25 2.23 -8.93
C SER A 4 4.09 1.05 -9.39
N TYR A 5 3.78 -0.12 -8.85
CA TYR A 5 4.49 -1.37 -9.05
C TYR A 5 3.68 -2.35 -9.88
N LEU A 6 2.35 -2.31 -9.78
CA LEU A 6 1.48 -2.99 -10.72
C LEU A 6 1.41 -2.20 -12.03
N CYS A 7 1.49 -2.92 -13.14
CA CYS A 7 1.13 -2.33 -14.43
C CYS A 7 -0.39 -2.14 -14.51
N ALA A 8 -0.85 -1.24 -15.40
CA ALA A 8 -2.26 -0.90 -15.56
C ALA A 8 -3.18 -2.15 -15.67
N LYS A 9 -2.76 -3.15 -16.45
CA LYS A 9 -3.52 -4.40 -16.61
C LYS A 9 -3.72 -5.16 -15.30
N HIS A 10 -2.68 -5.28 -14.47
CA HIS A 10 -2.80 -5.97 -13.19
C HIS A 10 -3.56 -5.13 -12.17
N ASN A 11 -3.41 -3.81 -12.22
CA ASN A 11 -4.18 -2.90 -11.40
C ASN A 11 -5.70 -3.06 -11.68
N ASP A 12 -6.11 -2.99 -12.94
CA ASP A 12 -7.51 -3.21 -13.35
C ASP A 12 -8.02 -4.61 -12.96
N TRP A 13 -7.16 -5.63 -13.09
CA TRP A 13 -7.54 -6.99 -12.74
C TRP A 13 -7.85 -7.14 -11.24
N VAL A 14 -7.08 -6.49 -10.35
CA VAL A 14 -7.30 -6.54 -8.89
C VAL A 14 -8.65 -5.95 -8.53
N TYR A 15 -9.07 -4.82 -9.12
CA TYR A 15 -10.40 -4.26 -8.89
C TYR A 15 -11.53 -5.22 -9.31
N GLY A 16 -11.31 -6.01 -10.38
CA GLY A 16 -12.28 -7.01 -10.82
C GLY A 16 -12.29 -8.30 -10.00
N HIS A 17 -11.23 -8.58 -9.24
CA HIS A 17 -10.99 -9.87 -8.57
C HIS A 17 -10.39 -9.71 -7.15
N PRO A 18 -11.03 -8.93 -6.25
CA PRO A 18 -10.43 -8.57 -4.96
C PRO A 18 -10.20 -9.78 -4.03
N GLN A 19 -11.07 -10.79 -4.07
CA GLN A 19 -10.90 -11.99 -3.24
C GLN A 19 -9.70 -12.82 -3.70
N GLU A 20 -9.53 -13.02 -5.01
CA GLU A 20 -8.37 -13.74 -5.53
C GLU A 20 -7.07 -12.96 -5.33
N ALA A 21 -7.14 -11.63 -5.40
CA ALA A 21 -5.99 -10.75 -5.16
C ALA A 21 -5.37 -10.91 -3.76
N LEU A 22 -6.14 -11.34 -2.75
CA LEU A 22 -5.60 -11.65 -1.42
C LEU A 22 -4.52 -12.74 -1.46
N HIS A 23 -4.64 -13.72 -2.36
CA HIS A 23 -3.63 -14.77 -2.50
C HIS A 23 -2.33 -14.22 -3.10
N PHE A 24 -2.44 -13.30 -4.06
CA PHE A 24 -1.29 -12.62 -4.66
C PHE A 24 -0.62 -11.68 -3.65
N LEU A 25 -1.41 -10.94 -2.87
CA LEU A 25 -0.92 -10.13 -1.76
C LEU A 25 -0.08 -10.96 -0.79
N ALA A 26 -0.64 -12.06 -0.28
CA ALA A 26 0.04 -12.90 0.71
C ALA A 26 1.33 -13.51 0.16
N ARG A 27 1.31 -13.98 -1.09
CA ARG A 27 2.49 -14.54 -1.77
C ARG A 27 3.59 -13.50 -1.93
N ASP A 28 3.26 -12.33 -2.45
CA ASP A 28 4.24 -11.28 -2.75
C ASP A 28 4.78 -10.64 -1.46
N GLU A 29 3.95 -10.50 -0.42
CA GLU A 29 4.38 -10.08 0.92
C GLU A 29 5.40 -11.07 1.50
N TRP A 30 5.09 -12.37 1.47
CA TRP A 30 6.00 -13.39 1.99
C TRP A 30 7.33 -13.39 1.25
N GLN A 31 7.30 -13.47 -0.08
CA GLN A 31 8.51 -13.50 -0.90
C GLN A 31 9.35 -12.22 -0.74
N GLY A 32 8.70 -11.06 -0.72
CA GLY A 32 9.35 -9.77 -0.53
C GLY A 32 9.99 -9.64 0.85
N THR A 33 9.30 -10.10 1.90
CA THR A 33 9.83 -10.07 3.27
C THR A 33 11.03 -11.01 3.44
N THR A 34 10.97 -12.21 2.86
CA THR A 34 12.12 -13.14 2.87
C THR A 34 13.35 -12.50 2.23
N LEU A 35 13.21 -11.93 1.03
CA LEU A 35 14.30 -11.26 0.33
C LEU A 35 14.83 -10.05 1.13
N PHE A 36 13.93 -9.29 1.77
CA PHE A 36 14.30 -8.16 2.62
C PHE A 36 15.14 -8.62 3.81
N CYS A 37 14.73 -9.68 4.51
CA CYS A 37 15.48 -10.27 5.62
C CYS A 37 16.86 -10.79 5.21
N ASP A 38 16.99 -11.29 3.98
CA ASP A 38 18.26 -11.74 3.40
C ASP A 38 19.14 -10.57 2.90
N GLY A 39 18.70 -9.32 3.06
CA GLY A 39 19.43 -8.13 2.62
C GLY A 39 19.38 -7.89 1.10
N GLN A 40 18.55 -8.64 0.38
CA GLN A 40 18.35 -8.51 -1.08
C GLN A 40 17.39 -7.36 -1.37
N PHE A 41 17.79 -6.14 -1.00
CA PHE A 41 16.92 -4.96 -1.02
C PHE A 41 16.47 -4.56 -2.42
N ARG A 42 17.24 -4.85 -3.47
CA ARG A 42 16.87 -4.50 -4.84
C ARG A 42 15.78 -5.43 -5.36
N GLU A 43 15.89 -6.71 -5.07
CA GLU A 43 15.00 -7.77 -5.48
C GLU A 43 13.69 -7.72 -4.70
N CYS A 44 13.75 -7.43 -3.40
CA CYS A 44 12.55 -7.39 -2.55
C CYS A 44 11.55 -6.30 -2.98
N ILE A 45 12.03 -5.16 -3.52
CA ILE A 45 11.20 -4.01 -3.89
C ILE A 45 10.10 -4.39 -4.88
N ALA A 46 10.37 -5.27 -5.85
CA ALA A 46 9.37 -5.68 -6.83
C ALA A 46 8.20 -6.41 -6.15
N TYR A 47 8.49 -7.35 -5.26
CA TYR A 47 7.48 -8.12 -4.53
C TYR A 47 6.74 -7.28 -3.50
N LEU A 48 7.46 -6.54 -2.66
CA LEU A 48 6.86 -5.65 -1.66
C LEU A 48 6.04 -4.54 -2.30
N GLY A 49 6.47 -4.05 -3.47
CA GLY A 49 5.76 -3.05 -4.24
C GLY A 49 4.44 -3.55 -4.82
N CYS A 50 4.45 -4.75 -5.41
CA CYS A 50 3.22 -5.40 -5.87
C CYS A 50 2.25 -5.66 -4.71
N ALA A 51 2.75 -6.21 -3.60
CA ALA A 51 1.95 -6.40 -2.39
C ALA A 51 1.35 -5.07 -1.90
N PHE A 52 2.13 -3.98 -1.89
CA PHE A 52 1.66 -2.67 -1.47
C PHE A 52 0.55 -2.14 -2.38
N ASP A 53 0.71 -2.22 -3.70
CA ASP A 53 -0.31 -1.78 -4.66
C ASP A 53 -1.60 -2.60 -4.51
N ILE A 54 -1.51 -3.92 -4.34
CA ILE A 54 -2.68 -4.77 -4.10
C ILE A 54 -3.38 -4.36 -2.79
N ALA A 55 -2.63 -4.19 -1.70
CA ALA A 55 -3.20 -3.82 -0.40
C ALA A 55 -3.92 -2.46 -0.45
N VAL A 56 -3.37 -1.48 -1.17
CA VAL A 56 -4.02 -0.18 -1.38
C VAL A 56 -5.33 -0.33 -2.15
N ILE A 57 -5.34 -1.09 -3.25
CA ILE A 57 -6.56 -1.32 -4.04
C ILE A 57 -7.63 -2.04 -3.20
N LEU A 58 -7.25 -3.07 -2.44
CA LEU A 58 -8.20 -3.79 -1.59
C LEU A 58 -8.78 -2.89 -0.50
N LEU A 59 -7.96 -2.03 0.10
CA LEU A 59 -8.42 -1.04 1.07
C LEU A 59 -9.41 -0.04 0.45
N GLU A 60 -9.18 0.38 -0.81
CA GLU A 60 -10.12 1.24 -1.55
C GLU A 60 -11.44 0.52 -1.86
N VAL A 61 -11.40 -0.75 -2.27
CA VAL A 61 -12.59 -1.58 -2.54
C VAL A 61 -13.43 -1.76 -1.26
N GLU A 62 -12.78 -1.84 -0.10
CA GLU A 62 -13.41 -1.95 1.21
C GLU A 62 -13.74 -0.58 1.83
N GLU A 63 -13.69 0.50 1.05
CA GLU A 63 -14.00 1.88 1.47
C GLU A 63 -13.23 2.32 2.74
N GLY A 64 -11.98 1.87 2.88
CA GLY A 64 -11.13 2.22 4.01
C GLY A 64 -11.48 1.55 5.34
N GLN A 65 -12.46 0.63 5.38
CA GLN A 65 -12.99 0.09 6.65
C GLN A 65 -12.14 -1.05 7.24
N ASN A 66 -11.27 -1.66 6.45
CA ASN A 66 -10.51 -2.82 6.88
C ASN A 66 -9.23 -2.43 7.64
N GLN A 67 -9.31 -2.42 8.97
CA GLN A 67 -8.19 -2.09 9.84
C GLN A 67 -6.97 -3.00 9.62
N SER A 68 -7.18 -4.28 9.29
CA SER A 68 -6.06 -5.19 9.01
C SER A 68 -5.32 -4.77 7.74
N MET A 69 -6.06 -4.33 6.71
CA MET A 69 -5.47 -3.83 5.47
C MET A 69 -4.76 -2.49 5.66
N ILE A 70 -5.26 -1.61 6.53
CA ILE A 70 -4.56 -0.38 6.93
C ILE A 70 -3.18 -0.71 7.53
N GLU A 71 -3.13 -1.64 8.49
CA GLU A 71 -1.85 -2.04 9.10
C GLU A 71 -0.93 -2.74 8.09
N LYS A 72 -1.49 -3.48 7.13
CA LYS A 72 -0.75 -4.08 6.03
C LYS A 72 -0.07 -3.02 5.15
N VAL A 73 -0.82 -2.00 4.73
CA VAL A 73 -0.31 -0.87 3.94
C VAL A 73 0.82 -0.16 4.68
N LYS A 74 0.66 0.10 5.99
CA LYS A 74 1.70 0.70 6.83
C LYS A 74 2.96 -0.17 6.88
N SER A 75 2.81 -1.46 7.19
CA SER A 75 3.94 -2.41 7.27
C SER A 75 4.72 -2.51 5.95
N LEU A 76 4.01 -2.71 4.84
CA LEU A 76 4.63 -2.79 3.51
C LEU A 76 5.33 -1.48 3.12
N SER A 77 4.74 -0.32 3.45
CA SER A 77 5.37 0.98 3.21
C SER A 77 6.67 1.16 3.99
N LEU A 78 6.72 0.68 5.24
CA LEU A 78 7.93 0.74 6.06
C LEU A 78 9.05 -0.10 5.44
N LEU A 79 8.76 -1.33 5.04
CA LEU A 79 9.73 -2.21 4.38
C LEU A 79 10.25 -1.59 3.08
N LEU A 80 9.37 -1.02 2.25
CA LEU A 80 9.75 -0.32 1.02
C LEU A 80 10.65 0.90 1.32
N CYS A 81 10.28 1.71 2.30
CA CYS A 81 11.08 2.86 2.70
C CYS A 81 12.48 2.45 3.18
N THR A 82 12.58 1.41 4.00
CA THR A 82 13.87 0.87 4.46
C THR A 82 14.68 0.28 3.31
N ALA A 83 14.06 -0.45 2.38
CA ALA A 83 14.75 -1.00 1.22
C ALA A 83 15.33 0.12 0.33
N TYR A 84 14.54 1.17 0.06
CA TYR A 84 15.03 2.33 -0.70
C TYR A 84 16.14 3.09 0.03
N GLU A 85 16.05 3.20 1.36
CA GLU A 85 17.09 3.82 2.18
C GLU A 85 18.41 3.04 2.13
N SER A 86 18.37 1.70 2.26
CA SER A 86 19.54 0.82 2.12
C SER A 86 20.23 0.97 0.76
N LEU A 87 19.46 1.28 -0.29
CA LEU A 87 19.97 1.51 -1.65
C LEU A 87 20.31 2.99 -1.94
N ARG A 88 20.15 3.89 -0.96
CA ARG A 88 20.36 5.34 -1.11
C ARG A 88 19.47 5.99 -2.18
N LEU A 89 18.27 5.45 -2.38
CA LEU A 89 17.27 5.93 -3.35
C LEU A 89 16.26 6.88 -2.67
N THR A 90 16.75 8.00 -2.13
CA THR A 90 15.97 8.92 -1.28
C THR A 90 14.68 9.44 -1.93
N GLU A 91 14.70 9.70 -3.24
CA GLU A 91 13.51 10.21 -3.95
C GLU A 91 12.40 9.16 -4.07
N TYR A 92 12.76 7.88 -4.15
CA TYR A 92 11.81 6.76 -4.14
C TYR A 92 11.22 6.56 -2.75
N ARG A 93 12.04 6.63 -1.69
CA ARG A 93 11.56 6.62 -0.31
C ARG A 93 10.54 7.72 -0.05
N ARG A 94 10.87 8.97 -0.39
CA ARG A 94 9.96 10.12 -0.26
C ARG A 94 8.67 9.97 -1.05
N ALA A 95 8.72 9.32 -2.21
CA ALA A 95 7.52 9.05 -3.00
C ALA A 95 6.60 8.05 -2.30
N ILE A 96 7.13 7.01 -1.65
CA ILE A 96 6.34 6.07 -0.86
C ILE A 96 5.78 6.74 0.39
N GLU A 97 6.57 7.52 1.12
CA GLU A 97 6.10 8.29 2.29
C GLU A 97 4.89 9.18 1.95
N ARG A 98 4.97 9.94 0.85
CA ARG A 98 3.85 10.76 0.37
C ARG A 98 2.65 9.93 -0.03
N ARG A 99 2.86 8.79 -0.70
CA ARG A 99 1.77 7.93 -1.17
C ARG A 99 1.03 7.27 0.01
N VAL A 100 1.74 6.74 0.99
CA VAL A 100 1.10 6.16 2.18
C VAL A 100 0.36 7.23 2.98
N GLN A 101 0.93 8.43 3.12
CA GLN A 101 0.22 9.54 3.79
C GLN A 101 -1.09 9.89 3.08
N ALA A 102 -1.08 9.97 1.74
CA ALA A 102 -2.30 10.25 0.97
C ALA A 102 -3.36 9.15 1.14
N VAL A 103 -2.96 7.87 1.13
CA VAL A 103 -3.88 6.74 1.37
C VAL A 103 -4.48 6.82 2.77
N LEU A 104 -3.67 7.02 3.81
CA LEU A 104 -4.16 7.10 5.19
C LEU A 104 -5.07 8.30 5.42
N GLN A 105 -4.76 9.46 4.84
CA GLN A 105 -5.64 10.64 4.90
C GLN A 105 -7.00 10.39 4.23
N ALA A 106 -7.02 9.67 3.10
CA ALA A 106 -8.27 9.32 2.44
C ALA A 106 -9.13 8.40 3.32
N VAL A 107 -8.51 7.41 3.97
CA VAL A 107 -9.18 6.49 4.90
C VAL A 107 -9.73 7.22 6.13
N ASP A 108 -8.92 8.09 6.76
CA ASP A 108 -9.34 8.88 7.91
C ASP A 108 -10.49 9.84 7.56
N GLY A 109 -10.47 10.40 6.35
CA GLY A 109 -11.54 11.26 5.82
C GLY A 109 -12.84 10.52 5.49
N GLN A 110 -12.77 9.23 5.18
CA GLN A 110 -13.93 8.35 4.97
C GLN A 110 -14.56 7.88 6.29
N GLY A 111 -13.85 8.00 7.42
CA GLY A 111 -14.32 7.66 8.76
C GLY A 111 -15.14 8.73 9.49
N GLN A 112 -15.39 9.90 8.88
CA GLN A 112 -16.26 10.92 9.47
C GLN A 112 -17.71 10.78 8.97
N PRO A 113 -18.69 10.44 9.84
CA PRO A 113 -20.08 10.67 9.48
C PRO A 113 -20.30 12.16 9.22
N ILE A 114 -20.94 12.48 8.09
CA ILE A 114 -21.44 13.82 7.77
C ILE A 114 -22.61 14.14 8.72
N ALA A 115 -22.32 14.30 10.01
CA ALA A 115 -23.29 14.63 11.04
C ALA A 115 -22.58 15.46 12.12
N LEU A 116 -22.45 16.77 11.85
CA LEU A 116 -22.43 17.89 12.82
C LEU A 116 -21.67 19.11 12.24
N GLN A 117 -22.15 19.65 11.12
CA GLN A 117 -21.83 21.05 10.72
C GLN A 117 -23.08 21.82 10.26
N ARG A 118 -24.28 21.38 10.66
CA ARG A 118 -25.55 22.04 10.26
C ARG A 118 -26.47 22.46 11.41
N TYR A 119 -25.98 22.54 12.63
CA TYR A 119 -26.70 23.21 13.72
C TYR A 119 -25.76 24.11 14.52
N GLY A 120 -25.34 25.21 13.89
CA GLY A 120 -25.05 26.45 14.59
C GLY A 120 -26.19 27.41 14.26
N ALA A 121 -27.20 27.43 15.14
CA ALA A 121 -28.18 28.51 15.23
C ALA A 121 -27.56 29.67 16.03
#